data_AF-A0A6D2IRT3-F1
#
_entry.id   AF-A0A6D2IRT3-F1
#
_cell.length_a   1.000
_cell.length_b   1.000
_cell.length_c   1.000
_cell.angle_alpha   90.00
_cell.angle_beta   90.00
_cell.angle_gamma   90.00
#
_symmetry.space_group_name_H-M   'P 1'
#
loop_
_entity.id
_entity.type
_entity.pdbx_description
1 polymer ?
#
loop_
_entity_poly.entity_id
_entity_poly.type
_entity_poly.pdbx_seq_one_letter_code
_entity_poly.pdbx_strand_id
1 'polypeptide(L)'
;MANNVIKTSRVGPATSLVDPLILPLTFFDLVWLPDKPTNRVIFYKLTESSSDSFYSVILPKLEQSLSLVLTHFLPLSGHVKWDPQDPKPYIAVFPQDSVSLTVAEITDADFSRVSGKGLRHQTELHPLVSELPVSSSDSASAFTLQITLFPKQGFCIGLTINHLVMDGKTVVKFLKSWAHICKYGTTPQDLDLPMLLDRKVINILPELESDFFKRTPYLSGNARGDDGDTVPFTFVADFRDRLDPPVPVNYFGNCVYLSASLETKPRRFWRRWICKCCQDSKRFGEGLIHEELSQYGSCTRKE
;
A
#
# COMPACT_ATOMS: atom_id res chain seq x y z
N MET A 1 7.32 -26.36 -4.46
CA MET A 1 7.85 -24.98 -4.43
C MET A 1 8.54 -24.76 -3.11
N ALA A 2 9.73 -25.35 -2.98
CA ALA A 2 10.61 -25.04 -1.87
C ALA A 2 11.36 -23.74 -2.21
N ASN A 3 11.21 -22.71 -1.39
CA ASN A 3 11.90 -21.42 -1.58
C ASN A 3 13.30 -21.52 -0.98
N ASN A 4 14.33 -21.62 -1.81
CA ASN A 4 15.72 -21.68 -1.33
C ASN A 4 16.28 -20.27 -1.16
N VAL A 5 16.38 -19.79 0.08
CA VAL A 5 16.93 -18.47 0.38
C VAL A 5 18.44 -18.47 0.14
N ILE A 6 18.89 -17.61 -0.78
CA ILE A 6 20.31 -17.46 -1.15
C ILE A 6 21.00 -16.43 -0.26
N LYS A 7 20.37 -15.27 -0.05
CA LYS A 7 20.84 -14.23 0.88
C LYS A 7 19.70 -13.38 1.38
N THR A 8 19.88 -12.78 2.56
CA THR A 8 19.08 -11.65 3.03
C THR A 8 20.00 -10.49 3.27
N SER A 9 19.66 -9.33 2.72
CA SER A 9 20.44 -8.10 2.79
C SER A 9 19.60 -6.95 3.34
N ARG A 10 20.28 -5.91 3.82
CA ARG A 10 19.66 -4.67 4.29
C ARG A 10 19.99 -3.56 3.30
N VAL A 11 18.97 -2.98 2.68
CA VAL A 11 19.12 -1.90 1.69
C VAL A 11 18.61 -0.59 2.30
N GLY A 12 19.54 0.27 2.69
CA GLY A 12 19.24 1.61 3.19
C GLY A 12 19.04 2.63 2.06
N PRO A 13 18.44 3.81 2.35
CA PRO A 13 18.41 4.92 1.41
C PRO A 13 19.83 5.37 1.06
N ALA A 14 20.05 5.80 -0.19
CA ALA A 14 21.36 6.26 -0.65
C ALA A 14 21.86 7.53 0.07
N THR A 15 20.94 8.28 0.70
CA THR A 15 21.24 9.43 1.55
C THR A 15 20.94 9.08 2.99
N SER A 16 21.93 9.24 3.88
CA SER A 16 21.76 8.99 5.30
C SER A 16 20.91 10.09 5.96
N LEU A 17 19.95 9.68 6.79
CA LEU A 17 19.27 10.58 7.71
C LEU A 17 20.25 10.99 8.83
N VAL A 18 20.24 12.27 9.20
CA VAL A 18 21.01 12.78 10.35
C VAL A 18 20.20 12.60 11.63
N ASP A 19 18.93 13.02 11.59
CA ASP A 19 17.99 12.91 12.70
C ASP A 19 16.87 11.92 12.38
N PRO A 20 16.24 11.30 13.40
CA PRO A 20 15.08 10.45 13.17
C PRO A 20 13.92 11.21 12.53
N LEU A 21 13.27 10.61 11.54
CA LEU A 21 12.01 11.09 10.96
C LEU A 21 10.84 10.41 11.67
N ILE A 22 9.99 11.20 12.32
CA ILE A 22 8.77 10.74 12.97
C ILE A 22 7.57 11.30 12.21
N LEU A 23 6.68 10.43 11.74
CA LEU A 23 5.44 10.79 11.06
C LEU A 23 4.23 10.29 11.85
N PRO A 24 3.31 11.19 12.27
CA PRO A 24 2.07 10.75 12.88
C PRO A 24 1.18 10.05 11.84
N LEU A 25 0.47 9.01 12.28
CA LEU A 25 -0.59 8.42 11.49
C LEU A 25 -1.80 9.37 11.43
N THR A 26 -2.29 9.56 10.22
CA THR A 26 -3.53 10.26 9.92
C THR A 26 -4.70 9.31 10.08
N PHE A 27 -5.92 9.85 10.13
CA PHE A 27 -7.12 9.02 10.22
C PHE A 27 -7.23 8.03 9.03
N PHE A 28 -6.78 8.40 7.82
CA PHE A 28 -6.79 7.52 6.64
C PHE A 28 -5.87 6.31 6.81
N ASP A 29 -4.83 6.41 7.64
CA ASP A 29 -3.95 5.29 7.96
C ASP A 29 -4.60 4.38 9.00
N LEU A 30 -5.18 4.95 10.06
CA LEU A 30 -5.71 4.20 11.21
C LEU A 30 -6.88 3.28 10.84
N VAL A 31 -7.60 3.55 9.75
CA VAL A 31 -8.64 2.63 9.22
C VAL A 31 -8.06 1.24 8.89
N TRP A 32 -6.76 1.17 8.57
CA TRP A 32 -6.06 -0.06 8.21
C TRP A 32 -5.38 -0.75 9.40
N LEU A 33 -5.56 -0.26 10.62
CA LEU A 33 -4.98 -0.87 11.83
C LEU A 33 -5.39 -2.34 12.05
N PRO A 34 -6.64 -2.76 11.76
CA PRO A 34 -7.04 -4.17 11.89
C PRO A 34 -6.49 -5.06 10.76
N ASP A 35 -5.98 -4.47 9.69
CA ASP A 35 -5.67 -5.20 8.47
C ASP A 35 -4.29 -5.86 8.53
N LYS A 36 -4.21 -7.03 7.92
CA LYS A 36 -2.94 -7.74 7.75
C LYS A 36 -2.09 -7.02 6.68
N PRO A 37 -0.75 -7.19 6.73
CA PRO A 37 0.11 -6.72 5.66
C PRO A 37 -0.35 -7.21 4.29
N THR A 38 -0.22 -6.32 3.30
CA THR A 38 -0.62 -6.62 1.92
C THR A 38 0.55 -7.19 1.14
N ASN A 39 0.30 -8.30 0.45
CA ASN A 39 1.27 -8.99 -0.39
C ASN A 39 1.02 -8.71 -1.87
N ARG A 40 2.08 -8.43 -2.63
CA ARG A 40 2.04 -8.27 -4.08
C ARG A 40 3.22 -8.99 -4.71
N VAL A 41 2.99 -9.69 -5.82
CA VAL A 41 4.06 -10.35 -6.59
C VAL A 41 4.01 -9.86 -8.03
N ILE A 42 5.17 -9.48 -8.57
CA ILE A 42 5.34 -9.01 -9.95
C ILE A 42 6.29 -9.96 -10.68
N PHE A 43 5.87 -10.54 -11.80
CA PHE A 43 6.61 -11.55 -12.54
C PHE A 43 7.28 -10.96 -13.78
N TYR A 44 8.53 -11.34 -14.03
CA TYR A 44 9.34 -10.92 -15.17
C TYR A 44 9.89 -12.16 -15.88
N LYS A 45 9.45 -12.39 -17.13
CA LYS A 45 9.96 -13.49 -17.95
C LYS A 45 11.35 -13.14 -18.46
N LEU A 46 12.28 -14.09 -18.37
CA LEU A 46 13.61 -13.99 -18.98
C LEU A 46 13.61 -14.85 -20.24
N THR A 47 13.93 -14.27 -21.39
CA THR A 47 13.88 -14.98 -22.68
C THR A 47 15.20 -15.66 -23.05
N GLU A 48 16.35 -15.12 -22.63
CA GLU A 48 17.67 -15.61 -23.06
C GLU A 48 18.76 -15.53 -21.96
N SER A 49 18.41 -15.12 -20.75
CA SER A 49 19.39 -14.87 -19.68
C SER A 49 19.76 -16.15 -18.94
N SER A 50 21.06 -16.43 -18.82
CA SER A 50 21.56 -17.41 -17.86
C SER A 50 21.29 -16.94 -16.42
N SER A 51 21.25 -17.88 -15.47
CA SER A 51 21.22 -17.53 -14.04
C SER A 51 22.37 -16.60 -13.66
N ASP A 52 23.54 -16.73 -14.30
CA ASP A 52 24.69 -15.85 -14.06
C ASP A 52 24.38 -14.39 -14.41
N SER A 53 23.66 -14.14 -15.50
CA SER A 53 23.26 -12.78 -15.88
C SER A 53 22.31 -12.16 -14.85
N PHE A 54 21.46 -12.96 -14.21
CA PHE A 54 20.59 -12.47 -13.14
C PHE A 54 21.42 -11.97 -11.95
N TYR A 55 22.36 -12.78 -11.46
CA TYR A 55 23.16 -12.41 -10.29
C TYR A 55 24.21 -11.33 -10.58
N SER A 56 24.79 -11.30 -11.78
CA SER A 56 25.86 -10.35 -12.14
C SER A 56 25.35 -9.00 -12.65
N VAL A 57 24.13 -8.94 -13.20
CA VAL A 57 23.60 -7.71 -13.84
C VAL A 57 22.28 -7.26 -13.25
N ILE A 58 21.28 -8.14 -13.18
CA ILE A 58 19.91 -7.75 -12.81
C ILE A 58 19.83 -7.43 -11.32
N LEU A 59 20.30 -8.35 -10.47
CA LEU A 59 20.20 -8.21 -9.02
C LEU A 59 20.96 -6.98 -8.49
N PRO A 60 22.23 -6.72 -8.88
CA PRO A 60 22.94 -5.53 -8.42
C PRO A 60 22.26 -4.22 -8.85
N LYS A 61 21.69 -4.17 -10.07
CA LYS A 61 20.93 -3.01 -10.54
C LYS A 61 19.66 -2.79 -9.72
N LEU A 62 18.94 -3.86 -9.38
CA LEU A 62 17.75 -3.79 -8.51
C LEU A 62 18.13 -3.29 -7.11
N GLU A 63 19.19 -3.83 -6.51
CA GLU A 63 19.69 -3.42 -5.18
C GLU A 63 20.11 -1.94 -5.15
N GLN A 64 20.92 -1.51 -6.13
CA GLN A 64 21.40 -0.13 -6.22
C GLN A 64 20.26 0.85 -6.46
N SER A 65 19.36 0.56 -7.41
CA SER A 65 18.22 1.43 -7.70
C SER A 65 17.20 1.46 -6.57
N LEU A 66 17.08 0.39 -5.78
CA LEU A 66 16.26 0.37 -4.58
C LEU A 66 16.80 1.36 -3.55
N SER A 67 18.11 1.36 -3.30
CA SER A 67 18.75 2.34 -2.39
C SER A 67 18.49 3.79 -2.85
N LEU A 68 18.57 4.05 -4.16
CA LEU A 68 18.30 5.37 -4.73
C LEU A 68 16.83 5.78 -4.58
N VAL A 69 15.87 4.92 -4.94
CA VAL A 69 14.44 5.29 -4.85
C VAL A 69 13.99 5.50 -3.40
N LEU A 70 14.59 4.79 -2.43
CA LEU A 70 14.26 4.95 -1.02
C LEU A 70 14.55 6.37 -0.49
N THR A 71 15.45 7.13 -1.12
CA THR A 71 15.65 8.56 -0.78
C THR A 71 14.41 9.42 -1.02
N HIS A 72 13.54 9.02 -1.95
CA HIS A 72 12.29 9.70 -2.26
C HIS A 72 11.08 9.13 -1.51
N PHE A 73 11.25 7.96 -0.88
CA PHE A 73 10.21 7.22 -0.16
C PHE A 73 10.71 6.77 1.22
N LEU A 74 11.37 7.69 1.95
CA LEU A 74 12.04 7.40 3.23
C LEU A 74 11.21 6.59 4.24
N PRO A 75 9.89 6.82 4.42
CA PRO A 75 9.14 6.06 5.42
C PRO A 75 9.07 4.55 5.15
N LEU A 76 9.41 4.09 3.94
CA LEU A 76 9.49 2.66 3.61
C LEU A 76 10.65 1.94 4.30
N SER A 77 11.74 2.63 4.64
CA SER A 77 12.86 1.98 5.34
C SER A 77 12.63 1.82 6.83
N GLY A 78 11.64 2.52 7.39
CA GLY A 78 11.40 2.55 8.82
C GLY A 78 10.36 1.55 9.33
N HIS A 79 9.79 1.88 10.49
CA HIS A 79 8.94 1.02 11.28
C HIS A 79 7.66 1.75 11.70
N VAL A 80 6.55 1.01 11.75
CA VAL A 80 5.38 1.41 12.53
C VAL A 80 5.64 1.03 13.98
N LYS A 81 5.51 1.98 14.89
CA LYS A 81 5.72 1.81 16.33
C LYS A 81 4.46 2.09 17.11
N TRP A 82 4.29 1.37 18.21
CA TRP A 82 3.22 1.53 19.18
C TRP A 82 3.82 1.88 20.53
N ASP A 83 3.28 2.89 21.21
CA ASP A 83 3.64 3.18 22.59
C ASP A 83 2.57 2.61 23.53
N PRO A 84 2.92 1.80 24.55
CA PRO A 84 1.96 1.38 25.56
C PRO A 84 1.26 2.52 26.30
N GLN A 85 1.88 3.71 26.37
CA GLN A 85 1.35 4.90 27.03
C GLN A 85 0.57 5.83 26.08
N ASP A 86 0.86 5.77 24.76
CA ASP A 86 0.10 6.46 23.72
C ASP A 86 -0.41 5.44 22.70
N PRO A 87 -1.71 5.08 22.72
CA PRO A 87 -2.24 4.04 21.87
C PRO A 87 -2.19 4.38 20.37
N LYS A 88 -1.93 5.64 19.99
CA LYS A 88 -1.86 6.03 18.58
C LYS A 88 -0.50 5.65 17.99
N PRO A 89 -0.47 4.74 16.99
CA PRO A 89 0.80 4.35 16.36
C PRO A 89 1.35 5.48 15.51
N TYR A 90 2.66 5.42 15.23
CA TYR A 90 3.36 6.37 14.37
C TYR A 90 4.41 5.65 13.52
N ILE A 91 4.85 6.31 12.45
CA ILE A 91 5.96 5.82 11.62
C ILE A 91 7.24 6.49 12.10
N ALA A 92 8.29 5.70 12.31
CA ALA A 92 9.61 6.17 12.67
C ALA A 92 10.66 5.64 11.69
N VAL A 93 11.55 6.51 11.24
CA VAL A 93 12.74 6.16 10.45
C VAL A 93 13.97 6.68 11.17
N PHE A 94 14.88 5.80 11.54
CA PHE A 94 16.16 6.12 12.18
C PHE A 94 17.31 6.12 11.15
N PRO A 95 18.44 6.79 11.44
CA PRO A 95 19.57 6.93 10.50
C PRO A 95 20.12 5.64 9.86
N GLN A 96 19.98 4.49 10.53
CA GLN A 96 20.49 3.18 10.07
C GLN A 96 19.38 2.25 9.56
N ASP A 97 18.15 2.75 9.50
CA ASP A 97 17.01 1.96 9.06
C ASP A 97 17.12 1.61 7.58
N SER A 98 16.64 0.43 7.24
CA SER A 98 16.83 -0.17 5.93
C SER A 98 15.71 -1.16 5.62
N VAL A 99 15.47 -1.37 4.34
CA VAL A 99 14.54 -2.39 3.88
C VAL A 99 15.22 -3.75 3.88
N SER A 100 14.56 -4.75 4.44
CA SER A 100 14.98 -6.14 4.31
C SER A 100 14.70 -6.63 2.89
N LEU A 101 15.75 -7.15 2.23
CA LEU A 101 15.68 -7.70 0.88
C LEU A 101 16.18 -9.14 0.89
N THR A 102 15.25 -10.08 0.70
CA THR A 102 15.54 -11.50 0.55
C THR A 102 15.75 -11.85 -0.93
N VAL A 103 16.81 -12.58 -1.24
CA VAL A 103 17.05 -13.16 -2.56
C VAL A 103 16.93 -14.67 -2.43
N ALA A 104 16.10 -15.27 -3.27
CA ALA A 104 15.83 -16.69 -3.25
C ALA A 104 15.79 -17.31 -4.64
N GLU A 105 15.81 -18.63 -4.70
CA GLU A 105 15.71 -19.41 -5.93
C GLU A 105 14.68 -20.53 -5.77
N ILE A 106 13.91 -20.77 -6.84
CA ILE A 106 12.98 -21.90 -6.92
C ILE A 106 13.25 -22.67 -8.21
N THR A 107 13.76 -23.89 -8.06
CA THR A 107 14.11 -24.79 -9.18
C THR A 107 12.97 -25.74 -9.56
N ASP A 108 12.05 -26.03 -8.63
CA ASP A 108 10.98 -27.02 -8.76
C ASP A 108 9.61 -26.42 -9.14
N ALA A 109 9.58 -25.21 -9.70
CA ALA A 109 8.35 -24.50 -10.06
C ALA A 109 8.26 -24.16 -11.56
N ASP A 110 7.04 -24.28 -12.08
CA ASP A 110 6.68 -23.80 -13.41
C ASP A 110 6.37 -22.31 -13.36
N PHE A 111 7.26 -21.48 -13.92
CA PHE A 111 7.11 -20.03 -13.99
C PHE A 111 5.86 -19.62 -14.78
N SER A 112 5.55 -20.33 -15.87
CA SER A 112 4.41 -20.02 -16.73
C SER A 112 3.10 -20.32 -16.03
N ARG A 113 3.09 -21.40 -15.22
CA ARG A 113 2.02 -21.61 -14.24
C ARG A 113 2.00 -20.44 -13.27
N VAL A 114 3.09 -20.15 -12.54
CA VAL A 114 3.02 -19.14 -11.47
C VAL A 114 2.59 -17.74 -11.91
N SER A 115 2.98 -17.33 -13.12
CA SER A 115 2.71 -16.02 -13.72
C SER A 115 1.48 -15.96 -14.65
N GLY A 116 0.81 -17.10 -14.90
CA GLY A 116 -0.29 -17.19 -15.87
C GLY A 116 -1.57 -16.43 -15.48
N LYS A 117 -2.43 -16.18 -16.47
CA LYS A 117 -3.77 -15.57 -16.28
C LYS A 117 -4.72 -16.61 -15.67
N GLY A 118 -5.22 -16.39 -14.45
CA GLY A 118 -6.21 -17.27 -13.83
C GLY A 118 -6.32 -17.08 -12.31
N LEU A 119 -7.37 -17.66 -11.71
CA LEU A 119 -7.51 -17.76 -10.26
C LEU A 119 -6.55 -18.81 -9.71
N ARG A 120 -5.97 -18.53 -8.55
CA ARG A 120 -4.91 -19.35 -7.95
C ARG A 120 -5.08 -19.41 -6.46
N HIS A 121 -4.67 -20.52 -5.88
CA HIS A 121 -4.64 -20.63 -4.45
C HIS A 121 -3.54 -19.72 -3.89
N GLN A 122 -3.86 -18.94 -2.85
CA GLN A 122 -2.93 -17.98 -2.25
C GLN A 122 -1.62 -18.64 -1.79
N THR A 123 -1.68 -19.92 -1.39
CA THR A 123 -0.49 -20.69 -0.99
C THR A 123 0.53 -20.90 -2.09
N GLU A 124 0.17 -20.74 -3.36
CA GLU A 124 1.15 -20.74 -4.45
C GLU A 124 2.01 -19.46 -4.45
N LEU A 125 1.52 -18.36 -3.87
CA LEU A 125 2.24 -17.07 -3.83
C LEU A 125 2.96 -16.83 -2.50
N HIS A 126 2.55 -17.51 -1.42
CA HIS A 126 3.19 -17.38 -0.11
C HIS A 126 4.72 -17.54 -0.13
N PRO A 127 5.30 -18.53 -0.85
CA PRO A 127 6.76 -18.67 -0.91
C PRO A 127 7.48 -17.52 -1.64
N LEU A 128 6.76 -16.67 -2.38
CA LEU A 128 7.32 -15.62 -3.23
C LEU A 128 7.38 -14.25 -2.53
N VAL A 129 6.91 -14.17 -1.30
CA VAL A 129 6.92 -12.96 -0.47
C VAL A 129 7.56 -13.27 0.87
N SER A 130 8.32 -12.32 1.40
CA SER A 130 8.86 -12.41 2.75
C SER A 130 7.86 -11.83 3.75
N GLU A 131 7.77 -12.41 4.94
CA GLU A 131 7.00 -11.82 6.03
C GLU A 131 7.66 -10.51 6.49
N LEU A 132 6.86 -9.56 6.98
CA LEU A 132 7.41 -8.34 7.56
C LEU A 132 8.19 -8.69 8.83
N PRO A 133 9.45 -8.25 8.96
CA PRO A 133 10.16 -8.40 10.21
C PRO A 133 9.42 -7.66 11.32
N VAL A 134 9.04 -8.40 12.36
CA VAL A 134 8.50 -7.88 13.61
C VAL A 134 9.63 -7.98 14.62
N SER A 135 10.12 -6.83 15.08
CA SER A 135 11.27 -6.77 16.00
C SER A 135 10.86 -7.08 17.45
N SER A 136 9.60 -6.81 17.79
CA SER A 136 9.05 -6.84 19.16
C SER A 136 7.53 -6.64 19.13
N SER A 137 6.83 -6.76 20.27
CA SER A 137 5.37 -6.57 20.35
C SER A 137 4.90 -5.14 20.02
N ASP A 138 5.82 -4.18 19.95
CA ASP A 138 5.58 -2.74 19.82
C ASP A 138 6.14 -2.13 18.53
N SER A 139 6.62 -2.94 17.59
CA SER A 139 7.21 -2.46 16.34
C SER A 139 7.11 -3.45 15.18
N ALA A 140 6.73 -2.95 14.01
CA ALA A 140 6.64 -3.72 12.77
C ALA A 140 7.28 -2.93 11.62
N SER A 141 8.04 -3.60 10.77
CA SER A 141 8.63 -2.96 9.59
C SER A 141 7.54 -2.37 8.68
N ALA A 142 7.82 -1.23 8.04
CA ALA A 142 6.92 -0.64 7.06
C ALA A 142 6.80 -1.52 5.80
N PHE A 143 7.90 -2.14 5.40
CA PHE A 143 8.05 -2.75 4.08
C PHE A 143 9.17 -3.79 4.05
N THR A 144 8.99 -4.85 3.25
CA THR A 144 10.02 -5.84 2.94
C THR A 144 9.89 -6.33 1.50
N LEU A 145 11.00 -6.80 0.94
CA LEU A 145 11.11 -7.26 -0.44
C LEU A 145 11.68 -8.67 -0.51
N GLN A 146 11.20 -9.43 -1.48
CA GLN A 146 11.79 -10.68 -1.91
C GLN A 146 11.99 -10.68 -3.43
N ILE A 147 13.18 -11.04 -3.90
CA ILE A 147 13.45 -11.30 -5.31
C ILE A 147 13.71 -12.81 -5.46
N THR A 148 12.87 -13.49 -6.22
CA THR A 148 12.98 -14.94 -6.41
C THR A 148 13.30 -15.26 -7.87
N LEU A 149 14.42 -15.93 -8.11
CA LEU A 149 14.82 -16.44 -9.42
C LEU A 149 14.14 -17.78 -9.71
N PHE A 150 13.64 -17.94 -10.93
CA PHE A 150 13.22 -19.20 -11.53
C PHE A 150 14.21 -19.51 -12.67
N PRO A 151 15.23 -20.36 -12.42
CA PRO A 151 16.34 -20.54 -13.36
C PRO A 151 15.86 -20.83 -14.78
N LYS A 152 16.43 -20.11 -15.75
CA LYS A 152 16.14 -20.20 -17.20
C LYS A 152 14.69 -19.87 -17.60
N GLN A 153 13.85 -19.38 -16.68
CA GLN A 153 12.45 -19.06 -16.95
C GLN A 153 12.12 -17.58 -16.71
N GLY A 154 12.53 -17.04 -15.57
CA GLY A 154 12.14 -15.70 -15.15
C GLY A 154 12.55 -15.39 -13.72
N PHE A 155 12.12 -14.25 -13.20
CA PHE A 155 12.19 -13.93 -11.78
C PHE A 155 10.92 -13.21 -11.34
N CYS A 156 10.65 -13.14 -10.04
CA CYS A 156 9.61 -12.30 -9.50
C CYS A 156 10.12 -11.40 -8.40
N ILE A 157 9.39 -10.30 -8.18
CA ILE A 157 9.57 -9.39 -7.05
C ILE A 157 8.31 -9.47 -6.19
N GLY A 158 8.46 -10.03 -5.00
CA GLY A 158 7.47 -10.03 -3.93
C GLY A 158 7.64 -8.82 -3.02
N LEU A 159 6.52 -8.17 -2.70
CA LEU A 159 6.42 -7.04 -1.80
C LEU A 159 5.48 -7.41 -0.67
N THR A 160 5.86 -7.10 0.56
CA THR A 160 4.95 -7.13 1.71
C THR A 160 4.95 -5.76 2.36
N ILE A 161 3.77 -5.16 2.47
CA ILE A 161 3.58 -3.75 2.82
C ILE A 161 2.67 -3.66 4.03
N ASN A 162 3.09 -2.90 5.04
CA ASN A 162 2.19 -2.51 6.13
C ASN A 162 1.23 -1.44 5.60
N HIS A 163 -0.07 -1.74 5.54
CA HIS A 163 -1.07 -0.86 4.92
C HIS A 163 -1.27 0.45 5.71
N LEU A 164 -0.84 0.53 6.98
CA LEU A 164 -0.77 1.77 7.75
C LEU A 164 0.18 2.81 7.12
N VAL A 165 1.14 2.38 6.30
CA VAL A 165 2.19 3.26 5.77
C VAL A 165 1.79 3.90 4.45
N MET A 166 1.07 3.18 3.58
CA MET A 166 0.75 3.69 2.24
C MET A 166 -0.41 3.00 1.55
N ASP A 167 -1.09 3.77 0.69
CA ASP A 167 -2.15 3.28 -0.18
C ASP A 167 -1.65 2.79 -1.55
N GLY A 168 -2.56 2.21 -2.33
CA GLY A 168 -2.25 1.67 -3.66
C GLY A 168 -1.69 2.70 -4.65
N LYS A 169 -2.09 3.98 -4.57
CA LYS A 169 -1.53 5.03 -5.44
C LYS A 169 -0.05 5.27 -5.11
N THR A 170 0.27 5.35 -3.83
CA THR A 170 1.64 5.50 -3.35
C THR A 170 2.50 4.29 -3.74
N VAL A 171 1.99 3.06 -3.60
CA VAL A 171 2.68 1.83 -4.04
C VAL A 171 2.99 1.84 -5.53
N VAL A 172 2.03 2.22 -6.38
CA VAL A 172 2.24 2.32 -7.83
C VAL A 172 3.29 3.39 -8.16
N LYS A 173 3.26 4.54 -7.47
CA LYS A 173 4.23 5.62 -7.66
C LYS A 173 5.65 5.18 -7.27
N PHE A 174 5.79 4.45 -6.16
CA PHE A 174 7.04 3.79 -5.76
C PHE A 174 7.55 2.82 -6.84
N LEU A 175 6.71 1.88 -7.28
CA LEU A 175 7.09 0.87 -8.29
C LEU A 175 7.51 1.50 -9.63
N LYS A 176 6.77 2.51 -10.11
CA LYS A 176 7.12 3.24 -11.32
C LYS A 176 8.44 3.99 -11.17
N SER A 177 8.64 4.65 -10.03
CA SER A 177 9.88 5.40 -9.74
C SER A 177 11.08 4.46 -9.67
N TRP A 178 10.94 3.34 -8.97
CA TRP A 178 11.99 2.33 -8.84
C TRP A 178 12.35 1.72 -10.19
N ALA A 179 11.34 1.33 -10.99
CA ALA A 179 11.57 0.80 -12.33
C ALA A 179 12.27 1.80 -13.26
N HIS A 180 11.87 3.08 -13.19
CA HIS A 180 12.51 4.15 -13.98
C HIS A 180 13.97 4.34 -13.57
N ILE A 181 14.26 4.48 -12.27
CA ILE A 181 15.63 4.62 -11.76
C ILE A 181 16.46 3.38 -12.09
N CYS A 182 15.91 2.18 -11.96
CA CYS A 182 16.60 0.93 -12.31
C CYS A 182 16.96 0.84 -13.79
N LYS A 183 16.10 1.38 -14.67
CA LYS A 183 16.28 1.33 -16.12
C LYS A 183 17.20 2.43 -16.63
N TYR A 184 17.04 3.66 -16.14
CA TYR A 184 17.64 4.86 -16.71
C TYR A 184 18.71 5.50 -15.82
N GLY A 185 18.82 5.11 -14.54
CA GLY A 185 19.78 5.70 -13.59
C GLY A 185 19.48 7.16 -13.22
N THR A 186 18.29 7.66 -13.54
CA THR A 186 17.87 9.06 -13.32
C THR A 186 16.55 9.11 -12.55
N THR A 187 16.26 10.23 -11.89
CA THR A 187 14.96 10.46 -11.24
C THR A 187 13.89 10.82 -12.28
N PRO A 188 12.70 10.21 -12.25
CA PRO A 188 11.60 10.54 -13.16
C PRO A 188 11.07 11.95 -12.88
N GLN A 189 10.92 12.75 -13.94
CA GLN A 189 10.43 14.14 -13.84
C GLN A 189 8.90 14.24 -13.75
N ASP A 190 8.19 13.25 -14.28
CA ASP A 190 6.72 13.19 -14.39
C ASP A 190 6.03 12.58 -13.16
N LEU A 191 6.81 12.25 -12.12
CA LEU A 191 6.31 11.64 -10.88
C LEU A 191 6.48 12.55 -9.66
N ASP A 192 6.70 13.85 -9.81
CA ASP A 192 6.66 14.84 -8.72
C ASP A 192 7.44 14.41 -7.46
N LEU A 193 8.67 13.91 -7.62
CA LEU A 193 9.52 13.49 -6.51
C LEU A 193 10.32 14.68 -5.93
N PRO A 194 10.66 14.68 -4.63
CA PRO A 194 10.40 13.65 -3.64
C PRO A 194 8.94 13.65 -3.15
N MET A 195 8.55 12.55 -2.49
CA MET A 195 7.22 12.47 -1.90
C MET A 195 7.07 13.46 -0.73
N LEU A 196 5.93 14.13 -0.65
CA LEU A 196 5.57 15.02 0.44
C LEU A 196 5.23 14.21 1.70
N LEU A 197 5.97 14.48 2.77
CA LEU A 197 5.86 13.78 4.05
C LEU A 197 5.07 14.56 5.10
N ASP A 198 4.78 15.85 4.86
CA ASP A 198 3.99 16.66 5.80
C ASP A 198 2.58 16.10 5.92
N ARG A 199 2.28 15.51 7.09
CA ARG A 199 0.99 14.89 7.39
C ARG A 199 -0.10 15.91 7.65
N LYS A 200 0.25 17.18 7.90
CA LYS A 200 -0.71 18.26 8.22
C LYS A 200 -1.55 18.68 7.02
N VAL A 201 -1.17 18.29 5.81
CA VAL A 201 -2.01 18.48 4.61
C VAL A 201 -3.31 17.68 4.68
N ILE A 202 -3.36 16.64 5.51
CA ILE A 202 -4.61 15.96 5.88
C ILE A 202 -5.20 16.72 7.07
N ASN A 203 -5.99 17.76 6.77
CA ASN A 203 -6.69 18.54 7.78
C ASN A 203 -8.16 18.13 7.85
N ILE A 204 -8.51 17.28 8.82
CA ILE A 204 -9.87 16.77 9.02
C ILE A 204 -10.37 17.20 10.39
N LEU A 205 -11.65 17.56 10.46
CA LEU A 205 -12.30 17.94 11.72
C LEU A 205 -12.25 16.78 12.73
N PRO A 206 -11.86 17.01 14.00
CA PRO A 206 -11.77 15.96 15.03
C PRO A 206 -13.05 15.13 15.22
N GLU A 207 -14.21 15.71 14.95
CA GLU A 207 -15.52 15.04 15.04
C GLU A 207 -15.66 13.91 14.00
N LEU A 208 -15.08 14.10 12.81
CA LEU A 208 -15.06 13.09 11.75
C LEU A 208 -14.21 11.89 12.20
N GLU A 209 -13.01 12.11 12.75
CA GLU A 209 -12.15 11.05 13.29
C GLU A 209 -12.89 10.19 14.34
N SER A 210 -13.62 10.83 15.25
CA SER A 210 -14.42 10.16 16.29
C SER A 210 -15.58 9.33 15.74
N ASP A 211 -16.28 9.82 14.73
CA ASP A 211 -17.38 9.09 14.10
C ASP A 211 -16.91 7.91 13.25
N PHE A 212 -15.68 7.93 12.75
CA PHE A 212 -15.08 6.80 12.03
C PHE A 212 -14.76 5.63 12.94
N PHE A 213 -14.16 5.87 14.11
CA PHE A 213 -13.86 4.79 15.06
C PHE A 213 -15.10 4.01 15.49
N LYS A 214 -16.26 4.69 15.56
CA LYS A 214 -17.56 4.03 15.82
C LYS A 214 -18.00 3.11 14.66
N ARG A 215 -17.55 3.35 13.43
CA ARG A 215 -17.91 2.59 12.22
C ARG A 215 -16.91 1.50 11.84
N THR A 216 -15.67 1.57 12.33
CA THR A 216 -14.60 0.59 12.08
C THR A 216 -15.00 -0.89 12.34
N PRO A 217 -15.80 -1.23 13.37
CA PRO A 217 -16.26 -2.61 13.58
C PRO A 217 -17.07 -3.21 12.41
N TYR A 218 -17.76 -2.36 11.63
CA TYR A 218 -18.50 -2.79 10.45
C TYR A 218 -17.60 -3.02 9.22
N LEU A 219 -16.40 -2.45 9.24
CA LEU A 219 -15.40 -2.55 8.16
C LEU A 219 -14.44 -3.72 8.37
N SER A 220 -14.10 -4.04 9.62
CA SER A 220 -13.13 -5.08 10.00
C SER A 220 -13.67 -6.52 9.99
N GLY A 221 -14.80 -6.78 9.32
CA GLY A 221 -15.33 -8.13 9.12
C GLY A 221 -16.02 -8.77 10.33
N ASN A 222 -16.13 -8.07 11.47
CA ASN A 222 -16.95 -8.53 12.61
C ASN A 222 -18.46 -8.42 12.36
N ALA A 223 -18.88 -7.80 11.25
CA ALA A 223 -20.26 -7.81 10.76
C ALA A 223 -20.50 -8.92 9.74
N ARG A 224 -20.00 -10.15 9.98
CA ARG A 224 -20.68 -11.32 9.41
C ARG A 224 -22.04 -11.37 10.09
N GLY A 225 -23.05 -10.82 9.43
CA GLY A 225 -24.43 -11.07 9.82
C GLY A 225 -24.62 -12.57 9.96
N ASP A 226 -25.17 -12.98 11.09
CA ASP A 226 -25.49 -14.39 11.40
C ASP A 226 -26.49 -14.96 10.38
N ASP A 227 -27.16 -14.09 9.62
CA ASP A 227 -27.92 -14.44 8.41
C ASP A 227 -26.99 -14.53 7.19
N GLY A 228 -26.75 -15.75 6.72
CA GLY A 228 -25.93 -16.11 5.55
C GLY A 228 -26.33 -15.48 4.20
N ASP A 229 -27.29 -14.56 4.17
CA ASP A 229 -27.82 -13.88 2.99
C ASP A 229 -27.21 -12.48 2.74
N THR A 230 -26.36 -11.98 3.65
CA THR A 230 -25.78 -10.62 3.53
C THR A 230 -24.30 -10.68 3.19
N VAL A 231 -23.93 -10.19 2.00
CA VAL A 231 -22.53 -10.09 1.58
C VAL A 231 -22.04 -8.65 1.80
N PRO A 232 -20.99 -8.42 2.61
CA PRO A 232 -20.43 -7.09 2.75
C PRO A 232 -19.79 -6.66 1.43
N PHE A 233 -20.30 -5.56 0.86
CA PHE A 233 -19.69 -4.89 -0.29
C PHE A 233 -18.90 -3.69 0.20
N THR A 234 -17.58 -3.75 0.01
CA THR A 234 -16.66 -2.70 0.41
C THR A 234 -16.01 -2.07 -0.81
N PHE A 235 -15.90 -0.75 -0.81
CA PHE A 235 -15.17 -0.01 -1.84
C PHE A 235 -14.23 1.00 -1.21
N VAL A 236 -13.12 1.24 -1.90
CA VAL A 236 -12.09 2.20 -1.50
C VAL A 236 -12.22 3.42 -2.40
N ALA A 237 -12.41 4.60 -1.82
CA ALA A 237 -12.46 5.86 -2.54
C ALA A 237 -11.21 6.68 -2.25
N ASP A 238 -10.65 7.30 -3.29
CA ASP A 238 -9.55 8.26 -3.15
C ASP A 238 -10.09 9.65 -2.80
N PHE A 239 -9.48 10.25 -1.78
CA PHE A 239 -9.89 11.51 -1.18
C PHE A 239 -8.96 12.67 -1.49
N ARG A 240 -7.85 12.45 -2.21
CA ARG A 240 -6.88 13.53 -2.48
C ARG A 240 -7.53 14.77 -3.09
N ASP A 241 -8.37 14.57 -4.09
CA ASP A 241 -9.09 15.67 -4.79
C ASP A 241 -10.39 16.09 -4.09
N ARG A 242 -10.73 15.47 -2.93
CA ARG A 242 -12.00 15.69 -2.21
C ARG A 242 -11.82 16.47 -0.91
N LEU A 243 -10.59 16.66 -0.46
CA LEU A 243 -10.28 17.54 0.67
C LEU A 243 -10.15 18.98 0.18
N ASP A 244 -10.39 19.94 1.07
CA ASP A 244 -10.14 21.36 0.82
C ASP A 244 -9.12 21.90 1.84
N PRO A 245 -7.91 22.30 1.40
CA PRO A 245 -7.41 22.21 0.03
C PRO A 245 -7.16 20.75 -0.41
N PRO A 246 -7.12 20.47 -1.73
CA PRO A 246 -6.74 19.15 -2.24
C PRO A 246 -5.36 18.72 -1.77
N VAL A 247 -5.24 17.43 -1.48
CA VAL A 247 -3.96 16.83 -1.08
C VAL A 247 -3.03 16.76 -2.29
N PRO A 248 -1.78 17.24 -2.20
CA PRO A 248 -0.84 17.19 -3.30
C PRO A 248 -0.65 15.78 -3.89
N VAL A 249 -0.50 15.71 -5.22
CA VAL A 249 -0.32 14.44 -5.96
C VAL A 249 0.95 13.66 -5.58
N ASN A 250 1.90 14.32 -4.91
CA ASN A 250 3.11 13.72 -4.36
C ASN A 250 3.02 13.39 -2.87
N TYR A 251 1.85 13.49 -2.23
CA TYR A 251 1.65 13.05 -0.86
C TYR A 251 1.98 11.57 -0.67
N PHE A 252 2.85 11.29 0.29
CA PHE A 252 3.14 9.95 0.76
C PHE A 252 2.07 9.51 1.75
N GLY A 253 1.57 8.27 1.66
CA GLY A 253 0.74 7.66 2.70
C GLY A 253 -0.69 7.37 2.24
N ASN A 254 -1.58 7.03 3.18
CA ASN A 254 -2.97 6.79 2.84
C ASN A 254 -3.75 8.09 2.69
N CYS A 255 -4.52 8.20 1.61
CA CYS A 255 -5.58 9.20 1.46
C CYS A 255 -6.81 8.54 0.83
N VAL A 256 -7.10 7.33 1.30
CA VAL A 256 -8.20 6.50 0.80
C VAL A 256 -9.14 6.13 1.94
N TYR A 257 -10.44 6.20 1.66
CA TYR A 257 -11.48 5.84 2.63
C TYR A 257 -12.17 4.54 2.23
N LEU A 258 -12.36 3.67 3.22
CA LEU A 258 -13.07 2.41 3.09
C LEU A 258 -14.55 2.62 3.46
N SER A 259 -15.44 2.50 2.47
CA SER A 259 -16.88 2.56 2.70
C SER A 259 -17.48 1.18 2.43
N ALA A 260 -18.27 0.67 3.38
CA ALA A 260 -18.97 -0.60 3.27
C ALA A 260 -20.49 -0.41 3.27
N SER A 261 -21.16 -1.29 2.54
CA SER A 261 -22.60 -1.48 2.57
C SER A 261 -22.90 -2.96 2.74
N LEU A 262 -23.81 -3.28 3.66
CA LEU A 262 -24.39 -4.61 3.78
C LEU A 262 -25.57 -4.66 2.80
N GLU A 263 -25.47 -5.50 1.75
CA GLU A 263 -26.56 -5.69 0.80
C GLU A 263 -26.85 -7.16 0.52
N THR A 264 -28.13 -7.45 0.29
CA THR A 264 -28.62 -8.77 -0.15
C THR A 264 -28.67 -8.90 -1.68
N LYS A 265 -28.56 -7.80 -2.46
CA LYS A 265 -28.71 -7.81 -3.94
C LYS A 265 -27.80 -6.79 -4.67
N PRO A 266 -26.82 -7.22 -5.50
CA PRO A 266 -25.80 -6.36 -6.12
C PRO A 266 -26.29 -5.19 -7.01
N ARG A 267 -27.53 -5.23 -7.51
CA ARG A 267 -28.07 -4.20 -8.42
C ARG A 267 -28.59 -2.94 -7.69
N ARG A 268 -28.95 -3.04 -6.41
CA ARG A 268 -29.43 -1.89 -5.62
C ARG A 268 -28.27 -1.03 -5.08
N PHE A 269 -27.12 -1.67 -4.90
CA PHE A 269 -25.85 -1.06 -4.53
C PHE A 269 -25.50 0.18 -5.35
N TRP A 270 -25.47 0.12 -6.69
CA TRP A 270 -24.97 1.22 -7.52
C TRP A 270 -25.73 2.55 -7.35
N ARG A 271 -27.06 2.52 -7.17
CA ARG A 271 -27.86 3.75 -6.97
C ARG A 271 -27.67 4.33 -5.58
N ARG A 272 -27.59 3.47 -4.56
CA ARG A 272 -27.35 3.89 -3.17
C ARG A 272 -25.90 4.31 -2.94
N TRP A 273 -24.97 3.75 -3.71
CA TRP A 273 -23.54 4.04 -3.74
C TRP A 273 -23.26 5.49 -4.13
N ILE A 274 -23.79 5.97 -5.27
CA ILE A 274 -23.62 7.39 -5.67
C ILE A 274 -24.10 8.30 -4.54
N CYS A 275 -25.29 8.03 -3.97
CA CYS A 275 -25.85 8.83 -2.90
C CYS A 275 -24.97 8.82 -1.64
N LYS A 276 -24.43 7.66 -1.24
CA LYS A 276 -23.61 7.53 -0.03
C LYS A 276 -22.21 8.13 -0.21
N CYS A 277 -21.57 7.93 -1.36
CA CYS A 277 -20.32 8.62 -1.71
C CYS A 277 -20.51 10.15 -1.73
N CYS A 278 -21.61 10.63 -2.30
CA CYS A 278 -21.94 12.06 -2.29
C CYS A 278 -22.24 12.57 -0.88
N GLN A 279 -22.94 11.81 -0.04
CA GLN A 279 -23.21 12.18 1.36
C GLN A 279 -21.94 12.20 2.21
N ASP A 280 -21.09 11.18 2.10
CA ASP A 280 -19.82 11.12 2.80
C ASP A 280 -18.93 12.27 2.32
N SER A 281 -18.79 12.48 1.00
CA SER A 281 -18.04 13.62 0.42
C SER A 281 -18.57 14.98 0.88
N LYS A 282 -19.89 15.15 1.03
CA LYS A 282 -20.48 16.37 1.60
C LYS A 282 -20.14 16.52 3.09
N ARG A 283 -20.15 15.44 3.86
CA ARG A 283 -19.88 15.43 5.30
C ARG A 283 -18.42 15.77 5.64
N PHE A 284 -17.49 15.40 4.76
CA PHE A 284 -16.07 15.81 4.86
C PHE A 284 -15.84 17.27 4.43
N GLY A 285 -16.84 17.92 3.84
CA GLY A 285 -16.74 19.27 3.30
C GLY A 285 -18.00 20.10 3.57
N GLU A 286 -18.62 20.03 4.76
CA GLU A 286 -19.86 20.78 5.07
C GLU A 286 -19.71 22.32 5.13
N GLY A 287 -18.62 22.86 4.58
CA GLY A 287 -18.54 24.25 4.12
C GLY A 287 -18.65 24.45 2.59
N LEU A 288 -18.75 23.39 1.78
CA LEU A 288 -18.37 23.44 0.36
C LEU A 288 -19.29 22.61 -0.55
N ILE A 289 -19.68 23.28 -1.65
CA ILE A 289 -20.29 22.80 -2.89
C ILE A 289 -21.84 22.74 -2.91
N HIS A 290 -22.44 23.93 -2.81
CA HIS A 290 -23.56 24.30 -3.68
C HIS A 290 -22.96 24.60 -5.08
N GLU A 291 -22.97 23.64 -6.03
CA GLU A 291 -23.11 23.90 -7.49
C GLU A 291 -22.79 22.74 -8.44
N GLU A 292 -22.38 21.55 -8.00
CA GLU A 292 -22.18 20.40 -8.93
C GLU A 292 -23.36 19.40 -8.98
N LEU A 293 -24.60 19.86 -8.71
CA LEU A 293 -25.80 19.00 -8.72
C LEU A 293 -26.65 19.09 -9.99
N SER A 294 -26.22 19.83 -11.03
CA SER A 294 -27.04 19.99 -12.25
C SER A 294 -26.77 18.95 -13.35
N GLN A 295 -25.64 18.22 -13.33
CA GLN A 295 -25.29 17.28 -14.40
C GLN A 295 -25.55 15.79 -14.09
N TYR A 296 -25.68 15.41 -12.82
CA TYR A 296 -26.08 14.05 -12.43
C TYR A 296 -27.42 14.11 -11.71
N GLY A 297 -28.48 13.89 -12.49
CA GLY A 297 -29.90 13.90 -12.13
C GLY A 297 -30.23 14.03 -10.64
N SER A 298 -30.96 15.10 -10.31
CA SER A 298 -31.51 15.40 -9.00
C SER A 298 -31.97 14.14 -8.25
N CYS A 299 -31.35 13.87 -7.09
CA CYS A 299 -31.83 12.86 -6.15
C CYS A 299 -33.07 13.41 -5.43
N THR A 300 -34.20 13.49 -6.13
CA THR A 300 -35.49 13.70 -5.50
C THR A 300 -36.00 12.38 -4.96
N ARG A 301 -36.10 12.29 -3.63
CA ARG A 301 -36.91 11.30 -2.92
C ARG A 301 -38.32 11.38 -3.52
N LYS A 302 -38.76 10.34 -4.24
CA LYS A 302 -40.20 10.09 -4.36
C LYS A 302 -40.57 9.19 -3.19
N GLU A 303 -41.59 9.67 -2.48
CA GLU A 303 -42.12 9.21 -1.19
C GLU A 303 -42.27 7.69 -1.06
#